data_AF-A0A524DJE2-F1
#
_entry.id   AF-A0A524DJE2-F1
#
_cell.length_a   1.000
_cell.length_b   1.000
_cell.length_c   1.000
_cell.angle_alpha   90.00
_cell.angle_beta   90.00
_cell.angle_gamma   90.00
#
_symmetry.space_group_name_H-M   'P 1'
#
loop_
_entity.id
_entity.type
_entity.pdbx_description
1 polymer ?
#
loop_
_entity_poly.entity_id
_entity_poly.type
_entity_poly.pdbx_seq_one_letter_code
_entity_poly.pdbx_strand_id
1 'polypeptide(L)' 'MSDKNIDYESIFDKNITLEEYKDRLVALLREHRVGIVDRRKIIRQKAQEFRDRTRRRDMRS' A
#
# COMPACT_ATOMS: atom_id res chain seq x y z
N MET A 1 16.25 15.55 10.52
CA MET A 1 16.36 14.21 9.90
C MET A 1 15.06 13.95 9.13
N SER A 2 15.06 14.28 7.84
CA SER A 2 13.90 14.09 6.97
C SER A 2 14.13 12.83 6.16
N ASP A 3 13.77 11.67 6.71
CA ASP A 3 13.94 10.40 5.99
C ASP A 3 12.77 9.47 6.28
N LYS A 4 11.63 9.74 5.63
CA LYS A 4 10.50 8.81 5.54
C LYS A 4 9.80 8.92 4.18
N ASN A 5 10.56 8.86 3.09
CA ASN A 5 10.00 8.46 1.81
C ASN A 5 9.91 6.94 1.80
N ILE A 6 8.86 6.41 2.45
CA ILE A 6 8.55 4.98 2.36
C ILE A 6 8.19 4.70 0.90
N ASP A 7 8.95 3.82 0.25
CA ASP A 7 8.73 3.48 -1.14
C ASP A 7 7.57 2.49 -1.28
N TYR A 8 6.36 3.04 -1.40
CA TYR A 8 5.14 2.25 -1.54
C TYR A 8 5.01 1.58 -2.92
N GLU A 9 5.74 2.07 -3.93
CA GLU A 9 5.68 1.49 -5.27
C GLU A 9 6.47 0.18 -5.36
N SER A 10 7.54 -0.01 -4.58
CA SER A 10 8.30 -1.26 -4.50
C SER A 10 7.46 -2.48 -4.08
N ILE A 11 6.34 -2.27 -3.37
CA ILE A 11 5.44 -3.36 -2.96
C ILE A 11 4.18 -3.46 -3.82
N PHE A 12 3.95 -2.50 -4.72
CA PHE A 12 2.80 -2.48 -5.59
C PHE A 12 3.00 -3.44 -6.76
N ASP A 13 2.20 -4.49 -6.80
CA ASP A 13 2.14 -5.42 -7.92
C ASP A 13 0.70 -5.48 -8.43
N LYS A 14 0.52 -5.52 -9.74
CA LYS A 14 -0.81 -5.57 -10.38
C LYS A 14 -1.38 -6.98 -10.45
N ASN A 15 -0.57 -8.00 -10.19
CA ASN A 15 -0.94 -9.41 -10.23
C ASN A 15 -1.25 -9.97 -8.83
N ILE A 16 -0.96 -9.21 -7.77
CA ILE A 16 -1.26 -9.63 -6.40
C ILE A 16 -2.66 -9.22 -5.99
N THR A 17 -3.19 -9.90 -4.99
CA THR A 17 -4.49 -9.52 -4.41
C THR A 17 -4.35 -8.33 -3.47
N LEU A 18 -5.49 -7.69 -3.14
CA LEU A 18 -5.52 -6.63 -2.13
C LEU A 18 -5.01 -7.11 -0.76
N GLU A 19 -5.25 -8.37 -0.41
CA GLU A 19 -4.79 -8.94 0.86
C GLU A 19 -3.27 -9.06 0.87
N GLU A 20 -2.68 -9.61 -0.19
CA GLU A 20 -1.22 -9.65 -0.34
C GLU A 20 -0.58 -8.27 -0.32
N TYR A 21 -1.20 -7.28 -0.98
CA TYR A 21 -0.73 -5.91 -0.93
C TYR A 21 -0.77 -5.33 0.50
N LYS A 22 -1.83 -5.62 1.27
CA LYS A 22 -1.93 -5.21 2.67
C LYS A 22 -0.87 -5.88 3.54
N ASP A 23 -0.60 -7.18 3.35
CA ASP A 23 0.44 -7.89 4.07
C ASP A 23 1.83 -7.30 3.82
N ARG A 24 2.17 -7.06 2.54
CA ARG A 24 3.42 -6.37 2.15
C ARG A 24 3.50 -4.97 2.73
N LEU A 25 2.40 -4.23 2.72
CA LEU A 25 2.32 -2.89 3.30
C LEU A 25 2.50 -2.91 4.83
N VAL A 26 1.95 -3.90 5.53
CA VAL A 26 2.15 -4.06 6.97
C VAL A 26 3.62 -4.36 7.28
N ALA A 27 4.27 -5.22 6.50
CA ALA A 27 5.69 -5.54 6.64
C ALA A 27 6.56 -4.29 6.43
N LEU A 28 6.35 -3.57 5.33
CA LEU A 28 7.06 -2.32 5.02
C LEU A 28 6.90 -1.28 6.15
N LEU A 29 5.67 -1.08 6.63
CA LEU A 29 5.40 -0.14 7.71
C LEU A 29 5.98 -0.58 9.06
N ARG A 30 6.22 -1.89 9.27
CA ARG A 30 6.96 -2.41 10.43
C ARG A 30 8.44 -2.10 10.32
N GLU A 31 9.05 -2.33 9.15
CA GLU A 31 10.47 -2.04 8.89
C GLU A 31 10.80 -0.56 9.11
N HIS A 32 9.94 0.33 8.63
CA HIS A 32 10.07 1.78 8.82
C HIS A 32 9.62 2.28 10.22
N ARG A 33 9.34 1.37 11.16
CA ARG A 33 8.90 1.67 12.54
C ARG A 33 7.75 2.68 12.59
N VAL A 34 6.80 2.56 11.67
CA VAL A 34 5.61 3.43 11.63
C VAL A 34 4.70 3.08 12.80
N GLY A 35 4.18 4.10 13.50
CA GLY A 35 3.27 3.92 14.63
C GLY A 35 1.99 3.17 14.23
N ILE A 36 1.35 2.50 15.19
CA ILE A 36 0.15 1.67 14.93
C ILE A 36 -1.00 2.50 14.35
N VAL A 37 -1.16 3.74 14.81
CA VAL A 37 -2.21 4.66 14.35
C VAL A 37 -1.96 5.07 12.89
N ASP A 38 -0.74 5.52 12.58
CA ASP A 38 -0.34 5.87 11.21
C ASP A 38 -0.43 4.66 10.28
N ARG A 39 -0.04 3.47 10.76
CA ARG A 39 -0.18 2.21 10.00
C ARG A 39 -1.60 2.00 9.53
N ARG A 40 -2.58 2.11 10.43
CA ARG A 40 -4.00 1.92 10.08
C ARG A 40 -4.47 2.95 9.06
N LYS A 41 -4.02 4.20 9.19
CA LYS A 41 -4.36 5.28 8.24
C LYS A 41 -3.77 5.00 6.85
N ILE A 42 -2.48 4.66 6.78
CA ILE A 42 -1.77 4.37 5.53
C ILE A 42 -2.37 3.12 4.87
N ILE A 43 -2.64 2.05 5.62
CA ILE A 43 -3.23 0.81 5.09
C ILE A 43 -4.58 1.09 4.44
N ARG A 44 -5.47 1.87 5.08
CA ARG A 44 -6.76 2.23 4.47
C ARG A 44 -6.58 3.04 3.19
N GLN A 45 -5.75 4.07 3.22
CA GLN A 45 -5.51 4.95 2.08
C GLN A 45 -4.93 4.17 0.89
N LYS A 46 -3.85 3.43 1.11
CA LYS A 46 -3.15 2.67 0.08
C LYS A 46 -3.98 1.49 -0.43
N ALA A 47 -4.77 0.83 0.42
CA ALA A 47 -5.71 -0.21 -0.01
C ALA A 47 -6.79 0.34 -0.95
N GLN A 48 -7.26 1.57 -0.70
CA GLN A 48 -8.21 2.23 -1.59
C GLN A 48 -7.55 2.62 -2.92
N GLU A 49 -6.36 3.22 -2.89
CA GLU A 49 -5.58 3.51 -4.11
C GLU A 49 -5.33 2.25 -4.97
N PHE A 50 -5.05 1.10 -4.33
CA PHE A 50 -4.88 -0.18 -5.01
C PHE A 50 -6.16 -0.63 -5.73
N ARG A 51 -7.32 -0.52 -5.05
CA ARG A 51 -8.63 -0.84 -5.64
C ARG A 51 -8.96 0.08 -6.81
N ASP A 52 -8.74 1.38 -6.65
CA ASP A 52 -8.98 2.37 -7.70
C ASP A 52 -8.10 2.14 -8.92
N ARG A 53 -6.80 1.87 -8.72
CA ARG A 53 -5.86 1.53 -9.81
C ARG A 53 -6.29 0.25 -10.54
N THR A 54 -6.70 -0.78 -9.80
CA THR A 54 -7.19 -2.04 -10.38
C THR A 54 -8.49 -1.83 -11.16
N ARG A 55 -9.45 -1.07 -10.59
CA ARG A 55 -10.78 -0.82 -11.19
C ARG A 55 -10.74 0.03 -12.45
N ARG A 56 -9.88 1.06 -12.52
CA ARG A 56 -9.76 1.91 -13.73
C ARG A 56 -9.26 1.15 -14.96
N ARG A 57 -8.60 0.00 -14.77
CA ARG A 57 -8.12 -0.84 -15.87
C ARG A 57 -9.24 -1.67 -16.50
N ASP A 58 -10.20 -2.10 -15.69
CA ASP A 58 -11.34 -2.91 -16.13
C ASP A 58 -12.30 -2.12 -17.02
N MET A 59 -12.49 -0.82 -16.75
CA MET A 59 -13.34 0.07 -17.57
C MET A 59 -12.75 0.49 -18.92
N ARG A 60 -11.55 0.03 -19.27
CA ARG A 60 -10.83 0.40 -20.50
C ARG A 60 -10.55 -0.78 -21.44
N SER A 61 -11.06 -1.97 -21.13
CA SER A 61 -11.00 -3.16 -21.99
C SER A 61 -12.32 -3.38 -22.74
#